data_AF-A0A0D2RNI4-F1
#
_entry.id   AF-A0A0D2RNI4-F1
#
_cell.length_a   1.000
_cell.length_b   1.000
_cell.length_c   1.000
_cell.angle_alpha   90.00
_cell.angle_beta   90.00
_cell.angle_gamma   90.00
#
_symmetry.space_group_name_H-M   'P 1'
#
loop_
_entity.id
_entity.type
_entity.pdbx_description
1 polymer ?
#
loop_
_entity_poly.entity_id
_entity_poly.type
_entity_poly.pdbx_seq_one_letter_code
_entity_poly.pdbx_strand_id
1 'polypeptide(L)'
;RAYRSPVQSKCLTVTTCFKKNRKKRGHLSVGHGRIGKHRKHPGGRGNAGGIHHHRILFDKYHPGYFGKVGMRYFHKLRNKFYCPIINIDKLWSLIPQDVKAKANKDSASMIE
;
A
#
# COMPACT_ATOMS: atom_id res chain seq x y z
N ARG A 1 31.73 -27.85 15.53
CA ARG A 1 31.73 -26.36 15.50
C ARG A 1 30.67 -25.91 14.50
N ALA A 2 29.39 -25.96 14.90
CA ALA A 2 28.26 -25.52 14.09
C ALA A 2 27.74 -24.22 14.69
N TYR A 3 27.76 -23.15 13.89
CA TYR A 3 27.30 -21.82 14.26
C TYR A 3 25.80 -21.86 14.55
N ARG A 4 25.44 -21.87 15.83
CA ARG A 4 24.07 -21.64 16.28
C ARG A 4 23.80 -20.15 16.05
N SER A 5 22.97 -19.83 15.05
CA SER A 5 22.49 -18.49 14.83
C SER A 5 21.83 -17.96 16.12
N PRO A 6 22.10 -16.71 16.55
CA PRO A 6 21.34 -16.12 17.60
C PRO A 6 19.96 -15.81 17.02
N VAL A 7 19.00 -16.70 17.30
CA VAL A 7 17.59 -16.39 17.15
C VAL A 7 17.37 -15.16 18.03
N GLN A 8 17.29 -13.98 17.41
CA GLN A 8 16.93 -12.75 18.09
C GLN A 8 15.67 -13.04 18.89
N SER A 9 15.83 -13.13 20.21
CA SER A 9 14.72 -13.09 21.13
C SER A 9 14.03 -11.75 20.88
N LYS A 10 12.93 -11.78 20.13
CA LYS A 10 11.98 -10.69 20.10
C LYS A 10 11.42 -10.58 21.52
N CYS A 11 12.14 -9.85 22.37
CA CYS A 11 11.56 -9.30 23.58
C CYS A 11 10.30 -8.58 23.14
N LEU A 12 9.14 -9.07 23.57
CA LEU A 12 7.85 -8.47 23.32
C LEU A 12 7.84 -7.10 24.00
N THR A 13 8.35 -6.06 23.34
CA THR A 13 8.21 -4.69 23.79
C THR A 13 6.70 -4.44 23.96
N VAL A 14 6.27 -4.17 25.19
CA VAL A 14 4.85 -4.05 25.52
C VAL A 14 4.29 -2.79 24.85
N THR A 15 3.85 -2.90 23.59
CA THR A 15 3.38 -1.78 22.75
C THR A 15 2.19 -1.02 23.32
N THR A 16 1.54 -1.56 24.35
CA THR A 16 0.40 -0.95 25.01
C THR A 16 0.77 0.30 25.83
N CYS A 17 2.04 0.47 26.21
CA CYS A 17 2.51 1.64 26.95
C CYS A 17 2.41 2.93 26.12
N PHE A 18 2.67 2.86 24.81
CA PHE A 18 2.62 4.00 23.89
C PHE A 18 1.22 4.35 23.39
N LYS A 19 0.17 3.61 23.80
CA LYS A 19 -1.21 3.90 23.39
C LYS A 19 -1.69 5.22 24.01
N LYS A 20 -2.20 6.13 23.16
CA LYS A 20 -2.73 7.44 23.58
C LYS A 20 -3.75 7.36 24.73
N ASN A 21 -4.55 6.29 24.80
CA ASN A 21 -5.54 6.06 25.85
C ASN A 21 -4.93 5.91 27.26
N ARG A 22 -3.68 5.47 27.40
CA ARG A 22 -3.03 5.37 28.72
C ARG A 22 -2.82 6.73 29.36
N LYS A 23 -2.40 7.74 28.56
CA LYS A 23 -2.22 9.13 29.01
C LYS A 23 -3.56 9.81 29.35
N LYS A 24 -4.67 9.32 28.81
CA LYS A 24 -6.02 9.88 29.00
C LYS A 24 -6.81 9.27 30.17
N ARG A 25 -6.21 8.39 30.97
CA ARG A 25 -6.84 7.92 32.23
C ARG A 25 -7.07 9.10 33.17
N GLY A 26 -8.15 9.07 33.94
CA GLY A 26 -8.59 10.20 34.77
C GLY A 26 -9.28 11.35 34.01
N HIS A 27 -9.23 11.37 32.68
CA HIS A 27 -9.96 12.38 31.89
C HIS A 27 -11.40 11.93 31.65
N LEU A 28 -12.36 12.82 31.91
CA LEU A 28 -13.80 12.51 31.93
C LEU A 28 -14.37 11.91 30.62
N SER A 29 -13.83 12.25 29.45
CA SER A 29 -14.37 11.79 28.15
C SER A 29 -13.34 11.13 27.23
N VAL A 30 -12.14 10.82 27.74
CA VAL A 30 -11.05 10.14 27.00
C VAL A 30 -10.73 10.84 25.66
N GLY A 31 -10.99 12.14 25.56
CA GLY A 31 -10.74 12.97 24.38
C GLY A 31 -11.72 12.78 23.22
N HIS A 32 -12.94 12.30 23.47
CA HIS A 32 -14.04 12.25 22.48
C HIS A 32 -15.06 13.39 22.65
N GLY A 33 -14.71 14.45 23.40
CA GLY A 33 -15.59 15.59 23.68
C GLY A 33 -16.69 15.30 24.72
N ARG A 34 -17.19 16.35 25.38
CA ARG A 34 -18.21 16.21 26.43
C ARG A 34 -19.64 16.13 25.88
N ILE A 35 -19.94 16.86 24.80
CA ILE A 35 -21.31 17.04 24.26
C ILE A 35 -21.63 15.98 23.20
N GLY A 36 -20.84 15.88 22.13
CA GLY A 36 -21.11 14.93 21.03
C GLY A 36 -21.02 13.45 21.42
N LYS A 37 -20.21 13.13 22.47
CA LYS A 37 -19.92 11.79 23.01
C LYS A 37 -19.40 10.79 21.96
N HIS A 38 -18.69 9.77 22.44
CA HIS A 38 -18.33 8.64 21.60
C HIS A 38 -19.52 7.68 21.46
N ARG A 39 -20.16 7.67 20.28
CA ARG A 39 -21.23 6.71 19.94
C ARG A 39 -20.67 5.65 18.98
N LYS A 40 -21.28 4.45 19.00
CA LYS A 40 -20.75 3.29 18.26
C LYS A 40 -20.65 3.54 16.75
N HIS A 41 -21.71 4.02 16.09
CA HIS A 41 -21.74 4.28 14.64
C HIS A 41 -22.71 5.43 14.29
N PRO A 42 -22.34 6.71 14.46
CA PRO A 42 -23.26 7.82 14.22
C PRO A 42 -23.60 8.03 12.73
N GLY A 43 -22.69 7.71 11.81
CA GLY A 43 -22.86 7.94 10.37
C GLY A 43 -23.11 6.67 9.55
N GLY A 44 -23.40 5.53 10.21
CA GLY A 44 -23.46 4.21 9.60
C GLY A 44 -22.18 3.39 9.77
N ARG A 45 -22.14 2.21 9.14
CA ARG A 45 -20.99 1.29 9.16
C ARG A 45 -20.36 1.22 7.77
N GLY A 46 -19.03 1.20 7.70
CA GLY A 46 -18.30 1.14 6.42
C GLY A 46 -18.67 2.30 5.50
N ASN A 47 -18.94 2.00 4.22
CA ASN A 47 -19.25 2.97 3.18
C ASN A 47 -20.77 3.30 3.07
N ALA A 48 -21.52 3.10 4.16
CA ALA A 48 -22.95 3.42 4.20
C ALA A 48 -23.19 4.91 3.88
N GLY A 49 -24.28 5.22 3.19
CA GLY A 49 -24.69 6.59 2.91
C GLY A 49 -23.86 7.32 1.85
N GLY A 50 -23.02 6.62 1.07
CA GLY A 50 -22.14 7.25 0.10
C GLY A 50 -22.81 8.02 -1.04
N ILE A 51 -24.11 7.81 -1.30
CA ILE A 51 -24.92 8.62 -2.23
C ILE A 51 -25.83 9.62 -1.47
N HIS A 52 -26.01 9.43 -0.17
CA HIS A 52 -26.90 10.23 0.68
C HIS A 52 -26.08 11.20 1.53
N HIS A 53 -25.98 10.96 2.84
CA HIS A 53 -25.33 11.87 3.79
C HIS A 53 -23.80 11.88 3.72
N HIS A 54 -23.15 10.90 3.06
CA HIS A 54 -21.71 10.90 2.78
C HIS A 54 -21.39 11.21 1.30
N ARG A 55 -22.35 11.69 0.52
CA ARG A 55 -22.17 12.04 -0.90
C ARG A 55 -20.95 12.95 -1.13
N ILE A 56 -20.82 14.00 -0.33
CA ILE A 56 -19.74 14.98 -0.46
C ILE A 56 -18.36 14.31 -0.32
N LEU A 57 -18.22 13.29 0.53
CA LEU A 57 -16.97 12.56 0.71
C LEU A 57 -16.60 11.77 -0.55
N PHE A 58 -17.57 11.10 -1.16
CA PHE A 58 -17.35 10.29 -2.36
C PHE A 58 -17.12 11.14 -3.59
N ASP A 59 -17.92 12.19 -3.80
CA ASP A 59 -17.76 13.08 -4.95
C ASP A 59 -16.40 13.81 -4.92
N LYS A 60 -15.91 14.15 -3.72
CA LYS A 60 -14.64 14.88 -3.57
C LYS A 60 -13.41 14.00 -3.72
N TYR A 61 -13.38 12.85 -3.05
CA TYR A 61 -12.16 12.04 -2.95
C TYR A 61 -12.20 10.76 -3.79
N HIS A 62 -13.37 10.33 -4.24
CA HIS A 62 -13.56 9.07 -4.97
C HIS A 62 -14.46 9.27 -6.20
N PRO A 63 -14.08 10.17 -7.13
CA PRO A 63 -14.84 10.33 -8.37
C PRO A 63 -14.87 9.01 -9.14
N GLY A 64 -16.05 8.62 -9.64
CA GLY A 64 -16.24 7.36 -10.37
C GLY A 64 -16.36 6.11 -9.49
N TYR A 65 -16.45 6.24 -8.17
CA TYR A 65 -16.69 5.10 -7.28
C TYR A 65 -18.05 4.45 -7.51
N PHE A 66 -19.08 5.26 -7.77
CA PHE A 66 -20.41 4.78 -8.11
C PHE A 66 -20.56 4.66 -9.63
N GLY A 67 -21.19 3.58 -10.06
CA GLY A 67 -21.47 3.30 -11.47
C GLY A 67 -20.87 1.98 -11.94
N LYS A 68 -21.25 1.58 -13.15
CA LYS A 68 -20.71 0.40 -13.83
C LYS A 68 -20.04 0.86 -15.11
N VAL A 69 -18.79 0.44 -15.33
CA VAL A 69 -18.01 0.80 -16.52
C VAL A 69 -17.52 -0.47 -17.22
N GLY A 70 -17.63 -0.49 -18.56
CA GLY A 70 -17.08 -1.55 -19.41
C GLY A 70 -17.83 -2.88 -19.39
N MET A 71 -17.27 -3.86 -20.11
CA MET A 71 -17.81 -5.22 -20.22
C MET A 71 -17.21 -6.15 -19.15
N ARG A 72 -18.03 -7.05 -18.61
CA ARG A 72 -17.59 -8.05 -17.62
C ARG A 72 -16.86 -9.19 -18.33
N TYR A 73 -15.59 -9.39 -17.98
CA TYR A 73 -14.80 -10.52 -18.48
C TYR A 73 -14.84 -11.69 -17.50
N PHE A 74 -15.46 -12.80 -17.91
CA PHE A 74 -15.60 -14.00 -17.10
C PHE A 74 -14.34 -14.87 -17.17
N HIS A 75 -13.98 -15.53 -16.06
CA HIS A 75 -12.83 -16.44 -15.98
C HIS A 75 -11.52 -15.84 -16.54
N LYS A 76 -11.14 -14.66 -16.06
CA LYS A 76 -9.91 -13.97 -16.48
C LYS A 76 -8.65 -14.74 -16.03
N LEU A 77 -8.05 -15.49 -16.95
CA LEU A 77 -6.75 -16.14 -16.75
C LEU A 77 -5.62 -15.10 -16.90
N ARG A 78 -5.00 -14.69 -15.79
CA ARG A 78 -3.95 -13.64 -15.78
C ARG A 78 -2.73 -14.00 -16.63
N ASN A 79 -2.38 -15.29 -16.72
CA ASN A 79 -1.21 -15.76 -17.46
C ASN A 79 -1.32 -15.51 -18.96
N LYS A 80 -2.53 -15.50 -19.53
CA LYS A 80 -2.75 -15.21 -20.96
C LYS A 80 -2.45 -13.76 -21.34
N PHE A 81 -2.51 -12.84 -20.37
CA PHE A 81 -2.26 -11.41 -20.56
C PHE A 81 -0.87 -10.99 -20.06
N TYR A 82 0.01 -11.96 -19.76
CA TYR A 82 1.33 -11.66 -19.25
C TYR A 82 2.24 -11.17 -20.38
N CYS A 83 2.40 -9.85 -20.46
CA CYS A 83 3.28 -9.18 -21.43
C CYS A 83 4.12 -8.11 -20.70
N PRO A 84 5.27 -8.47 -20.09
CA PRO A 84 6.16 -7.49 -19.47
C PRO A 84 6.79 -6.60 -20.55
N ILE A 85 6.68 -5.28 -20.37
CA ILE A 85 7.20 -4.28 -21.32
C ILE A 85 8.58 -3.80 -20.81
N ILE A 86 9.56 -3.69 -21.71
CA ILE A 86 10.92 -3.21 -21.41
C ILE A 86 11.21 -2.00 -22.31
N ASN A 87 11.72 -0.93 -21.71
CA ASN A 87 12.17 0.26 -22.44
C ASN A 87 13.56 0.03 -23.06
N ILE A 88 13.85 0.67 -24.19
CA ILE A 88 15.10 0.51 -24.94
C ILE A 88 16.32 0.85 -24.08
N ASP A 89 16.23 1.92 -23.30
CA ASP A 89 17.29 2.42 -22.41
C ASP A 89 17.74 1.36 -21.38
N LYS A 90 16.82 0.47 -20.98
CA LYS A 90 17.08 -0.55 -19.96
C LYS A 90 17.70 -1.83 -20.54
N LEU A 91 17.77 -2.00 -21.86
CA LEU A 91 18.33 -3.21 -22.49
C LEU A 91 19.78 -3.46 -22.05
N TRP A 92 20.60 -2.40 -21.99
CA TRP A 92 22.01 -2.50 -21.59
C TRP A 92 22.21 -2.86 -20.12
N SER A 93 21.18 -2.72 -19.27
CA SER A 93 21.22 -3.12 -17.87
C SER A 93 20.95 -4.61 -17.65
N LEU A 94 20.38 -5.30 -18.65
CA LEU A 94 20.12 -6.74 -18.59
C LEU A 94 21.38 -7.57 -18.89
N ILE A 95 22.40 -6.94 -19.46
CA ILE A 95 23.64 -7.60 -19.85
C ILE A 95 24.58 -7.63 -18.64
N PRO A 96 25.16 -8.79 -18.28
CA PRO A 96 26.19 -8.89 -17.24
C PRO A 96 27.40 -8.01 -17.57
N GLN A 97 28.00 -7.38 -16.54
CA GLN A 97 29.10 -6.43 -16.71
C GLN A 97 30.32 -7.05 -17.43
N ASP A 98 30.58 -8.34 -17.21
CA ASP A 98 31.68 -9.06 -17.85
C ASP A 98 31.55 -9.13 -19.38
N VAL A 99 30.31 -9.18 -19.88
CA VAL A 99 29.99 -9.18 -21.32
C VAL A 99 30.01 -7.76 -21.86
N LYS A 100 29.53 -6.79 -21.07
CA LYS A 100 29.57 -5.36 -21.40
C LYS A 100 31.01 -4.87 -21.63
N ALA A 101 31.93 -5.27 -20.76
CA ALA A 101 33.35 -4.89 -20.86
C ALA A 101 34.07 -5.50 -22.08
N LYS A 102 33.63 -6.68 -22.56
CA LYS A 102 34.18 -7.34 -23.75
C LYS A 102 33.70 -6.69 -25.05
N ALA A 103 32.44 -6.26 -25.09
CA ALA A 103 31.83 -5.59 -26.25
C ALA A 103 32.38 -4.17 -26.48
N ASN A 104 32.89 -3.51 -25.44
CA ASN A 104 33.49 -2.17 -25.51
C ASN A 104 34.77 -2.07 -26.36
N LYS A 105 35.32 -3.18 -26.86
CA LYS A 105 36.51 -3.13 -27.75
C LYS A 105 36.18 -2.62 -29.15
N ASP A 106 34.92 -2.74 -29.59
CA ASP A 106 34.48 -2.39 -30.93
C ASP A 106 33.48 -1.20 -30.88
N SER A 107 34.02 0.01 -30.72
CA SER A 107 33.49 1.31 -31.19
C SER A 107 31.97 1.62 -31.16
N ALA A 108 31.19 1.16 -30.18
CA ALA A 108 29.79 1.57 -30.04
C ALA A 108 29.60 2.52 -28.84
N SER A 109 29.17 3.75 -29.12
CA SER A 109 28.81 4.74 -28.09
C SER A 109 27.54 4.29 -27.36
N MET A 110 27.66 3.88 -26.10
CA MET A 110 26.50 3.61 -25.28
C MET A 110 25.80 4.93 -24.90
N ILE A 111 24.47 4.94 -24.99
CA ILE A 111 23.63 5.94 -24.34
C ILE A 111 23.60 5.54 -22.86
N GLU A 112 24.12 6.41 -22.00
CA GLU A 112 24.13 6.26 -20.54
C GLU A 112 22.73 6.45 -19.94
#